data_AF-A0ABD0UXJ7-F1
#
_entry.id   AF-A0ABD0UXJ7-F1
#
_cell.length_a   1.000
_cell.length_b   1.000
_cell.length_c   1.000
_cell.angle_alpha   90.00
_cell.angle_beta   90.00
_cell.angle_gamma   90.00
#
_symmetry.space_group_name_H-M   'P 1'
#
loop_
_entity.id
_entity.type
_entity.pdbx_description
1 polymer ?
#
loop_
_entity_poly.entity_id
_entity_poly.type
_entity_poly.pdbx_seq_one_letter_code
_entity_poly.pdbx_strand_id
1 'polypeptide(L)'
;MLERLGQLPQHKSVILNAKFVSSFAITLGFATAYLTLQRFKELSINYALKTTKLLVKVLRMIDGERVTTIGFMYEVMNKAKEYIAKDLGSQESDYKEIWQIIDEKWDRQLHQHLYAAAYYLNPQFHYDKDFHVNKEIKTGLYAYMDKLVSKGDYLKVNDQFEDFHLKKGIFGFRAAQACYKIRSADMFIFHTSIYIHNIHFHFHVERWWAQFGDDVPELKTFAVKVLSLTCSAAACERNWSTFNQFIQKEEIDWLQDK
;
A
#
# COMPACT_ATOMS: atom_id res chain seq x y z
N MET A 1 10.03 -2.71 -7.78
CA MET A 1 10.46 -2.55 -6.38
C MET A 1 11.54 -3.57 -6.01
N LEU A 2 11.25 -4.86 -6.19
CA LEU A 2 12.15 -5.98 -5.85
C LEU A 2 13.53 -5.92 -6.54
N GLU A 3 13.62 -5.49 -7.80
CA GLU A 3 14.92 -5.39 -8.51
C GLU A 3 15.90 -4.37 -7.90
N ARG A 4 15.41 -3.22 -7.42
CA ARG A 4 16.26 -2.19 -6.79
C ARG A 4 16.54 -2.48 -5.33
N LEU A 5 15.64 -3.17 -4.64
CA LEU A 5 15.97 -3.77 -3.33
C LEU A 5 17.16 -4.69 -3.46
N GLY A 6 17.20 -5.53 -4.51
CA GLY A 6 18.35 -6.37 -4.83
C GLY A 6 19.66 -5.62 -5.15
N GLN A 7 19.62 -4.30 -5.33
CA GLN A 7 20.81 -3.48 -5.60
C GLN A 7 21.45 -2.85 -4.35
N LEU A 8 20.74 -2.82 -3.22
CA LEU A 8 21.29 -2.33 -1.95
C LEU A 8 22.54 -3.13 -1.56
N PRO A 9 23.60 -2.51 -1.00
CA PRO A 9 24.83 -3.23 -0.61
C PRO A 9 24.54 -4.43 0.29
N GLN A 10 23.59 -4.30 1.20
CA GLN A 10 23.16 -5.34 2.14
C GLN A 10 22.38 -6.46 1.42
N HIS A 11 21.56 -6.15 0.41
CA HIS A 11 20.85 -7.18 -0.38
C HIS A 11 21.77 -7.85 -1.41
N LYS A 12 22.65 -7.08 -2.07
CA LYS A 12 23.71 -7.60 -2.94
C LYS A 12 24.64 -8.53 -2.16
N SER A 13 25.02 -8.17 -0.93
CA SER A 13 25.82 -9.05 -0.08
C SER A 13 25.07 -10.32 0.26
N VAL A 14 23.75 -10.31 0.47
CA VAL A 14 22.96 -11.54 0.64
C VAL A 14 23.03 -12.44 -0.60
N ILE A 15 22.82 -11.88 -1.80
CA ILE A 15 22.82 -12.65 -3.06
C ILE A 15 24.22 -13.18 -3.38
N LEU A 16 25.26 -12.35 -3.22
CA LEU A 16 26.66 -12.74 -3.40
C LEU A 16 27.08 -13.77 -2.36
N ASN A 17 26.66 -13.62 -1.09
CA ASN A 17 26.94 -14.61 -0.04
C ASN A 17 26.17 -15.91 -0.26
N ALA A 18 24.96 -15.89 -0.82
CA ALA A 18 24.24 -17.10 -1.20
C ALA A 18 24.99 -17.87 -2.30
N LYS A 19 25.48 -17.17 -3.33
CA LYS A 19 26.32 -17.72 -4.40
C LYS A 19 27.70 -18.19 -3.90
N PHE A 20 28.31 -17.43 -2.99
CA PHE A 20 29.60 -17.76 -2.38
C PHE A 20 29.47 -18.99 -1.48
N VAL A 21 28.43 -19.10 -0.66
CA VAL A 21 28.19 -20.26 0.21
C VAL A 21 27.89 -21.53 -0.59
N SER A 22 27.23 -21.43 -1.74
CA SER A 22 27.09 -22.58 -2.65
C SER A 22 28.42 -23.05 -3.25
N SER A 23 29.43 -22.17 -3.36
CA SER A 23 30.75 -22.50 -3.91
C SER A 23 31.84 -22.77 -2.86
N PHE A 24 31.72 -22.26 -1.63
CA PHE A 24 32.76 -22.26 -0.61
C PHE A 24 32.64 -23.40 0.42
N ALA A 25 31.62 -24.25 0.32
CA ALA A 25 31.48 -25.45 1.16
C ALA A 25 32.60 -26.51 0.96
N ILE A 26 33.65 -26.20 0.19
CA ILE A 26 34.65 -27.16 -0.31
C ILE A 26 36.06 -26.96 0.29
N THR A 27 36.44 -25.80 0.86
CA THR A 27 37.89 -25.57 1.12
C THR A 27 38.23 -24.75 2.38
N LEU A 28 39.20 -25.29 3.13
CA LEU A 28 39.53 -25.03 4.54
C LEU A 28 40.12 -23.65 4.90
N GLY A 29 39.75 -23.12 6.08
CA GLY A 29 40.48 -22.05 6.80
C GLY A 29 39.57 -21.13 7.63
N PHE A 30 38.90 -21.69 8.66
CA PHE A 30 37.44 -21.58 8.77
C PHE A 30 36.87 -20.94 10.04
N ALA A 31 37.63 -20.35 10.96
CA ALA A 31 37.04 -19.95 12.25
C ALA A 31 36.71 -18.45 12.31
N THR A 32 37.72 -17.57 12.31
CA THR A 32 37.53 -16.12 12.48
C THR A 32 36.99 -15.45 11.22
N ALA A 33 37.56 -15.74 10.04
CA ALA A 33 37.03 -15.24 8.77
C ALA A 33 35.61 -15.75 8.50
N TYR A 34 35.32 -17.01 8.84
CA TYR A 34 33.98 -17.59 8.77
C TYR A 34 33.02 -16.98 9.78
N LEU A 35 33.41 -16.75 11.04
CA LEU A 35 32.54 -16.11 12.03
C LEU A 35 32.25 -14.65 11.64
N THR A 36 33.24 -13.92 11.10
CA THR A 36 33.03 -12.57 10.58
C THR A 36 32.14 -12.60 9.33
N LEU A 37 32.41 -13.48 8.35
CA LEU A 37 31.56 -13.67 7.16
C LEU A 37 30.15 -14.16 7.51
N GLN A 38 30.01 -15.06 8.47
CA GLN A 38 28.74 -15.60 8.96
C GLN A 38 27.96 -14.50 9.68
N ARG A 39 28.63 -13.70 10.50
CA ARG A 39 28.02 -12.53 11.17
C ARG A 39 27.60 -11.47 10.15
N PHE A 40 28.45 -11.12 9.18
CA PHE A 40 28.07 -10.22 8.07
C PHE A 40 26.93 -10.78 7.22
N LYS A 41 26.93 -12.10 6.95
CA LYS A 41 25.87 -12.80 6.24
C LYS A 41 24.57 -12.76 7.03
N GLU A 42 24.59 -13.04 8.33
CA GLU A 42 23.43 -12.94 9.21
C GLU A 42 22.89 -11.51 9.30
N LEU A 43 23.76 -10.50 9.44
CA LEU A 43 23.36 -9.09 9.45
C LEU A 43 22.67 -8.69 8.13
N SER A 44 23.25 -9.07 7.00
CA SER A 44 22.69 -8.76 5.67
C SER A 44 21.39 -9.52 5.37
N ILE A 45 21.28 -10.79 5.75
CA ILE A 45 20.07 -11.61 5.59
C ILE A 45 18.96 -11.06 6.50
N ASN A 46 19.28 -10.74 7.76
CA ASN A 46 18.31 -10.17 8.69
C ASN A 46 17.80 -8.82 8.20
N TYR A 47 18.67 -7.97 7.65
CA TYR A 47 18.27 -6.72 7.01
C TYR A 47 17.27 -6.99 5.87
N ALA A 48 17.63 -7.83 4.91
CA ALA A 48 16.80 -8.12 3.75
C ALA A 48 15.46 -8.76 4.14
N LEU A 49 15.43 -9.65 5.12
CA LEU A 49 14.20 -10.27 5.62
C LEU A 49 13.28 -9.25 6.31
N LYS A 50 13.83 -8.42 7.20
CA LYS A 50 13.07 -7.39 7.94
C LYS A 50 12.43 -6.39 6.97
N THR A 51 13.19 -5.90 5.98
CA THR A 51 12.66 -4.94 5.00
C THR A 51 11.68 -5.58 4.03
N THR A 52 12.01 -6.73 3.44
CA THR A 52 11.22 -7.31 2.34
C THR A 52 9.91 -7.89 2.82
N LYS A 53 9.87 -8.48 4.02
CA LYS A 53 8.67 -9.11 4.59
C LYS A 53 7.50 -8.13 4.70
N LEU A 54 7.75 -6.92 5.20
CA LEU A 54 6.73 -5.89 5.34
C LEU A 54 6.28 -5.37 3.96
N LEU A 55 7.22 -5.13 3.05
CA LEU A 55 6.92 -4.65 1.70
C LEU A 55 6.09 -5.66 0.89
N VAL A 56 6.40 -6.95 0.99
CA VAL A 56 5.59 -8.02 0.37
C VAL A 56 4.19 -8.08 0.96
N LYS A 57 4.01 -7.83 2.25
CA LYS A 57 2.67 -7.75 2.86
C LYS A 57 1.87 -6.57 2.30
N VAL A 58 2.48 -5.39 2.19
CA VAL A 58 1.84 -4.22 1.58
C VAL A 58 1.44 -4.51 0.12
N LEU A 59 2.33 -5.11 -0.67
CA LEU A 59 2.03 -5.49 -2.06
C LEU A 59 0.87 -6.49 -2.16
N ARG A 60 0.86 -7.53 -1.31
CA ARG A 60 -0.26 -8.49 -1.27
C ARG A 60 -1.60 -7.84 -0.91
N MET A 61 -1.55 -6.80 -0.08
CA MET A 61 -2.75 -6.04 0.30
C MET A 61 -3.27 -5.18 -0.86
N ILE A 62 -2.36 -4.62 -1.68
CA ILE A 62 -2.69 -3.89 -2.92
C ILE A 62 -3.31 -4.85 -3.95
N ASP A 63 -2.77 -6.06 -4.07
CA ASP A 63 -3.23 -7.07 -5.03
C ASP A 63 -4.50 -7.82 -4.58
N GLY A 64 -4.95 -7.65 -3.34
CA GLY A 64 -6.18 -8.26 -2.85
C GLY A 64 -7.42 -7.65 -3.49
N GLU A 65 -8.12 -8.40 -4.34
CA GLU A 65 -9.27 -7.93 -5.14
C GLU A 65 -10.54 -7.58 -4.35
N ARG A 66 -10.65 -7.96 -3.07
CA ARG A 66 -11.96 -8.05 -2.39
C ARG A 66 -12.41 -6.78 -1.66
N VAL A 67 -11.52 -5.83 -1.37
CA VAL A 67 -11.84 -4.59 -0.63
C VAL A 67 -11.08 -3.41 -1.25
N THR A 68 -11.71 -2.25 -1.33
CA THR A 68 -11.12 -0.96 -1.74
C THR A 68 -10.06 -0.50 -0.74
N THR A 69 -8.88 -1.12 -0.78
CA THR A 69 -7.75 -0.83 0.11
C THR A 69 -7.21 0.60 -0.05
N ILE A 70 -7.62 1.31 -1.10
CA ILE A 70 -7.06 2.61 -1.51
C ILE A 70 -7.08 3.68 -0.43
N GLY A 71 -8.16 3.75 0.36
CA GLY A 71 -8.30 4.69 1.48
C GLY A 71 -7.36 4.43 2.64
N PHE A 72 -6.67 3.28 2.66
CA PHE A 72 -5.75 2.85 3.71
C PHE A 72 -4.29 2.81 3.25
N MET A 73 -4.04 2.88 1.94
CA MET A 73 -2.71 2.65 1.37
C MET A 73 -1.64 3.62 1.86
N TYR A 74 -2.00 4.91 1.99
CA TYR A 74 -1.09 5.94 2.48
C TYR A 74 -0.60 5.60 3.90
N GLU A 75 -1.53 5.31 4.79
CA GLU A 75 -1.23 4.95 6.18
C GLU A 75 -0.46 3.64 6.28
N VAL A 76 -0.85 2.62 5.50
CA VAL A 76 -0.16 1.32 5.52
C VAL A 76 1.29 1.45 5.05
N MET A 77 1.56 2.32 4.06
CA MET A 77 2.93 2.59 3.64
C MET A 77 3.73 3.31 4.73
N ASN A 78 3.15 4.32 5.38
CA ASN A 78 3.79 5.02 6.50
C ASN A 78 4.10 4.06 7.65
N LYS A 79 3.14 3.23 8.06
CA LYS A 79 3.33 2.21 9.09
C LYS A 79 4.38 1.18 8.69
N ALA A 80 4.42 0.76 7.43
CA ALA A 80 5.48 -0.12 6.95
C ALA A 80 6.87 0.52 7.11
N LYS A 81 7.03 1.80 6.79
CA LYS A 81 8.28 2.55 7.01
C LYS A 81 8.63 2.63 8.50
N GLU A 82 7.68 2.96 9.37
CA GLU A 82 7.85 3.00 10.83
C GLU A 82 8.30 1.64 11.39
N TYR A 83 7.67 0.55 10.97
CA TYR A 83 8.04 -0.79 11.41
C TYR A 83 9.40 -1.23 10.89
N ILE A 84 9.74 -0.89 9.64
CA ILE A 84 11.08 -1.13 9.10
C ILE A 84 12.13 -0.39 9.95
N ALA A 85 11.89 0.89 10.26
CA ALA A 85 12.79 1.66 11.11
C ALA A 85 12.96 1.03 12.49
N LYS A 86 11.84 0.62 13.12
CA LYS A 86 11.84 -0.06 14.42
C LYS A 86 12.63 -1.37 14.38
N ASP A 87 12.35 -2.23 13.39
CA ASP A 87 13.00 -3.53 13.25
C ASP A 87 14.51 -3.42 12.97
N LEU A 88 14.94 -2.31 12.36
CA LEU A 88 16.35 -2.03 12.07
C LEU A 88 17.10 -1.34 13.22
N GLY A 89 16.43 -0.99 14.33
CA GLY A 89 17.08 -0.41 15.51
C GLY A 89 16.80 1.07 15.75
N SER A 90 15.89 1.66 14.95
CA SER A 90 15.40 3.06 15.07
C SER A 90 16.45 4.15 14.85
N GLN A 91 17.68 3.81 14.46
CA GLN A 91 18.68 4.79 14.03
C GLN A 91 18.49 5.12 12.55
N GLU A 92 18.43 6.41 12.21
CA GLU A 92 18.18 6.87 10.84
C GLU A 92 19.19 6.27 9.84
N SER A 93 20.46 6.15 10.23
CA SER A 93 21.52 5.54 9.41
C SER A 93 21.17 4.14 8.90
N ASP A 94 20.38 3.39 9.66
CA ASP A 94 20.11 1.99 9.38
C ASP A 94 18.97 1.81 8.37
N TYR A 95 17.99 2.72 8.35
CA TYR A 95 16.81 2.62 7.50
C TYR A 95 16.69 3.69 6.41
N LYS A 96 17.53 4.72 6.41
CA LYS A 96 17.45 5.82 5.44
C LYS A 96 17.51 5.36 3.98
N GLU A 97 18.45 4.46 3.65
CA GLU A 97 18.62 3.96 2.28
C GLU A 97 17.37 3.21 1.79
N ILE A 98 16.79 2.35 2.63
CA ILE A 98 15.57 1.62 2.27
C ILE A 98 14.36 2.55 2.18
N TRP A 99 14.25 3.55 3.05
CA TRP A 99 13.19 4.57 2.97
C TRP A 99 13.27 5.36 1.67
N GLN A 100 14.46 5.80 1.25
CA GLN A 100 14.65 6.50 -0.02
C GLN A 100 14.20 5.65 -1.21
N ILE A 101 14.51 4.36 -1.22
CA ILE A 101 14.05 3.44 -2.28
C ILE A 101 12.53 3.29 -2.28
N ILE A 102 11.92 3.22 -1.09
CA ILE A 102 10.46 3.16 -0.95
C ILE A 102 9.83 4.45 -1.49
N ASP A 103 10.31 5.61 -1.07
CA ASP A 103 9.78 6.92 -1.45
C ASP A 103 9.91 7.15 -2.96
N GLU A 104 11.09 6.90 -3.54
CA GLU A 104 11.28 7.00 -5.00
C GLU A 104 10.30 6.11 -5.79
N LYS A 105 9.91 4.96 -5.23
CA LYS A 105 8.98 4.02 -5.88
C LYS A 105 7.53 4.41 -5.63
N TRP A 106 7.21 4.90 -4.45
CA TRP A 106 5.92 5.44 -4.07
C TRP A 106 5.52 6.59 -5.00
N ASP A 107 6.43 7.55 -5.18
CA ASP A 107 6.21 8.75 -5.99
C ASP A 107 6.05 8.41 -7.48
N ARG A 108 6.83 7.45 -8.00
CA ARG A 108 6.89 7.16 -9.44
C ARG A 108 5.90 6.12 -9.95
N GLN A 109 5.63 5.06 -9.17
CA GLN A 109 4.94 3.87 -9.68
C GLN A 109 3.62 3.58 -8.98
N LEU A 110 3.40 4.15 -7.80
CA LEU A 110 2.29 3.79 -6.94
C LEU A 110 1.22 4.88 -6.88
N HIS A 111 1.29 5.96 -7.67
CA HIS A 111 0.28 7.03 -7.66
C HIS A 111 0.10 7.68 -6.28
N GLN A 112 1.19 8.14 -5.65
CA GLN A 112 1.16 8.86 -4.37
C GLN A 112 -0.01 9.83 -4.20
N HIS A 113 -0.31 10.66 -5.21
CA HIS A 113 -1.42 11.62 -5.15
C HIS A 113 -2.79 10.96 -4.98
N LEU A 114 -3.01 9.78 -5.58
CA LEU A 114 -4.25 9.02 -5.44
C LEU A 114 -4.43 8.55 -4.01
N TYR A 115 -3.39 7.96 -3.43
CA TYR A 115 -3.44 7.46 -2.06
C TYR A 115 -3.52 8.58 -1.04
N ALA A 116 -2.84 9.70 -1.29
CA ALA A 116 -2.97 10.92 -0.50
C ALA A 116 -4.42 11.45 -0.51
N ALA A 117 -5.04 11.54 -1.69
CA ALA A 117 -6.43 11.96 -1.81
C ALA A 117 -7.39 10.99 -1.12
N ALA A 118 -7.20 9.68 -1.33
CA ALA A 118 -8.01 8.63 -0.71
C ALA A 118 -7.87 8.60 0.81
N TYR A 119 -6.67 8.84 1.35
CA TYR A 119 -6.40 8.97 2.78
C TYR A 119 -7.12 10.17 3.38
N TYR A 120 -7.02 11.34 2.73
CA TYR A 120 -7.74 12.54 3.16
C TYR A 120 -9.26 12.31 3.19
N LEU A 121 -9.80 11.60 2.21
CA LEU A 121 -11.23 11.30 2.12
C LEU A 121 -11.69 10.17 3.06
N ASN A 122 -10.78 9.48 3.75
CA ASN A 122 -11.16 8.40 4.63
C ASN A 122 -11.58 8.96 6.01
N PRO A 123 -12.86 8.90 6.41
CA PRO A 123 -13.34 9.46 7.66
C PRO A 123 -12.72 8.81 8.90
N GLN A 124 -12.22 7.57 8.78
CA GLN A 124 -11.50 6.94 9.88
C GLN A 124 -10.22 7.69 10.22
N PHE A 125 -9.48 8.14 9.21
CA PHE A 125 -8.26 8.90 9.39
C PHE A 125 -8.56 10.39 9.54
N HIS A 126 -9.41 10.96 8.69
CA HIS A 126 -9.73 12.39 8.69
C HIS A 126 -10.31 12.90 10.00
N TYR A 127 -11.04 12.04 10.72
CA TYR A 127 -11.61 12.37 12.03
C TYR A 127 -10.82 11.81 13.21
N ASP A 128 -9.66 11.21 12.96
CA ASP A 128 -8.74 10.82 14.03
C ASP A 128 -8.14 12.08 14.68
N LYS A 129 -7.81 11.98 15.96
CA LYS A 129 -7.18 13.07 16.72
C LYS A 129 -5.75 13.36 16.23
N ASP A 130 -5.09 12.35 15.69
CA ASP A 130 -3.70 12.42 15.22
C ASP A 130 -3.66 12.74 13.71
N PHE A 131 -4.82 13.07 13.11
CA PHE A 131 -4.91 13.45 11.71
C PHE A 131 -4.15 14.75 11.44
N HIS A 132 -3.09 14.65 10.66
CA HIS A 132 -2.28 15.78 10.25
C HIS A 132 -2.21 15.88 8.73
N VAL A 133 -2.70 16.99 8.19
CA VAL A 133 -2.66 17.26 6.76
C VAL A 133 -1.39 18.03 6.43
N ASN A 134 -0.42 17.34 5.84
CA ASN A 134 0.80 17.96 5.33
C ASN A 134 0.61 18.47 3.87
N LYS A 135 1.65 19.12 3.34
CA LYS A 135 1.65 19.63 1.96
C LYS A 135 1.43 18.52 0.92
N GLU A 136 2.04 17.35 1.11
CA GLU A 136 1.92 16.21 0.20
C GLU A 136 0.47 15.73 0.09
N ILE A 137 -0.22 15.57 1.22
CA ILE A 137 -1.62 15.12 1.27
C ILE A 137 -2.52 16.14 0.57
N LYS A 138 -2.38 17.44 0.87
CA LYS A 138 -3.15 18.50 0.19
C LYS A 138 -2.86 18.53 -1.30
N THR A 139 -1.60 18.48 -1.71
CA THR A 139 -1.23 18.47 -3.13
C THR A 139 -1.80 17.26 -3.84
N GLY A 140 -1.77 16.07 -3.22
CA GLY A 140 -2.38 14.87 -3.77
C GLY A 140 -3.88 14.99 -3.97
N LEU A 141 -4.60 15.52 -2.97
CA LEU A 141 -6.04 15.80 -3.04
C LEU A 141 -6.39 16.70 -4.23
N TYR A 142 -5.78 17.88 -4.30
CA TYR A 142 -6.10 18.86 -5.35
C TYR A 142 -5.66 18.39 -6.74
N ALA A 143 -4.52 17.70 -6.85
CA ALA A 143 -4.09 17.10 -8.12
C ALA A 143 -5.11 16.07 -8.66
N TYR A 144 -5.77 15.33 -7.77
CA TYR A 144 -6.83 14.39 -8.16
C TYR A 144 -8.18 15.09 -8.41
N MET A 145 -8.48 16.18 -7.70
CA MET A 145 -9.64 17.02 -8.02
C MET A 145 -9.51 17.61 -9.42
N ASP A 146 -8.36 18.18 -9.77
CA ASP A 146 -8.09 18.75 -11.11
C ASP A 146 -8.29 17.72 -12.22
N LYS A 147 -8.03 16.44 -11.92
CA LYS A 147 -8.17 15.32 -12.86
C LYS A 147 -9.61 14.80 -13.00
N LEU A 148 -10.38 14.76 -11.91
CA LEU A 148 -11.66 14.03 -11.85
C LEU A 148 -12.91 14.91 -11.74
N VAL A 149 -12.75 16.17 -11.32
CA VAL A 149 -13.86 17.10 -11.08
C VAL A 149 -13.98 18.06 -12.26
N SER A 150 -15.22 18.31 -12.69
CA SER A 150 -15.49 19.27 -13.76
C SER A 150 -15.17 20.70 -13.30
N LYS A 151 -14.80 21.60 -14.21
CA LYS A 151 -14.57 23.01 -13.87
C LYS A 151 -15.78 23.69 -13.19
N GLY A 152 -16.99 23.27 -13.55
CA GLY A 152 -18.24 23.82 -12.99
C GLY A 152 -18.52 23.37 -11.56
N ASP A 153 -18.04 22.19 -11.17
CA ASP A 153 -18.26 21.62 -9.83
C ASP A 153 -17.06 21.80 -8.90
N TYR A 154 -15.90 22.22 -9.42
CA TYR A 154 -14.65 22.31 -8.66
C TYR A 154 -14.78 23.13 -7.38
N LEU A 155 -15.31 24.35 -7.48
CA LEU A 155 -15.49 25.23 -6.32
C LEU A 155 -16.51 24.65 -5.34
N LYS A 156 -17.57 24.01 -5.82
CA LYS A 156 -18.56 23.37 -4.96
C LYS A 156 -17.96 22.22 -4.16
N VAL A 157 -17.16 21.36 -4.80
CA VAL A 157 -16.42 20.29 -4.11
C VAL A 157 -15.50 20.90 -3.05
N ASN A 158 -14.79 21.96 -3.40
CA ASN A 158 -13.88 22.64 -2.48
C ASN A 158 -14.62 23.20 -1.25
N ASP A 159 -15.75 23.85 -1.45
CA ASP A 159 -16.55 24.44 -0.37
C ASP A 159 -17.15 23.36 0.54
N GLN A 160 -17.60 22.25 -0.05
CA GLN A 160 -18.18 21.11 0.69
C GLN A 160 -17.17 20.38 1.59
N PHE A 161 -15.86 20.57 1.42
CA PHE A 161 -14.88 20.01 2.35
C PHE A 161 -15.03 20.57 3.77
N GLU A 162 -15.50 21.81 3.92
CA GLU A 162 -15.72 22.39 5.24
C GLU A 162 -16.78 21.60 6.02
N ASP A 163 -17.87 21.22 5.34
CA ASP A 163 -18.97 20.47 5.94
C ASP A 163 -18.56 19.05 6.33
N PHE A 164 -17.76 18.39 5.48
CA PHE A 164 -17.09 17.15 5.84
C PHE A 164 -16.19 17.35 7.06
N HIS A 165 -15.26 18.30 7.02
CA HIS A 165 -14.28 18.51 8.09
C HIS A 165 -14.93 18.81 9.46
N LEU A 166 -15.99 19.63 9.46
CA LEU A 166 -16.71 20.02 10.67
C LEU A 166 -17.79 19.02 11.09
N LYS A 167 -17.96 17.91 10.37
CA LYS A 167 -19.03 16.92 10.59
C LYS A 167 -20.42 17.57 10.60
N LYS A 168 -20.66 18.54 9.72
CA LYS A 168 -21.98 19.18 9.58
C LYS A 168 -22.98 18.19 8.96
N GLY A 169 -24.26 18.41 9.23
CA GLY A 169 -25.34 17.62 8.67
C GLY A 169 -25.24 16.12 9.01
N ILE A 170 -25.45 15.27 8.01
CA ILE A 170 -25.50 13.82 8.15
C ILE A 170 -24.20 13.23 8.75
N PHE A 171 -23.04 13.84 8.48
CA PHE A 171 -21.76 13.41 9.04
C PHE A 171 -21.71 13.50 10.57
N GLY A 172 -22.50 14.40 11.16
CA GLY A 172 -22.59 14.60 12.60
C GLY A 172 -23.41 13.54 13.32
N PHE A 173 -24.23 12.75 12.61
CA PHE A 173 -25.09 11.76 13.25
C PHE A 173 -24.29 10.60 13.87
N ARG A 174 -24.83 10.07 14.98
CA ARG A 174 -24.23 8.93 15.70
C ARG A 174 -23.98 7.72 14.81
N ALA A 175 -24.87 7.47 13.85
CA ALA A 175 -24.71 6.37 12.88
C ALA A 175 -23.46 6.56 12.01
N ALA A 176 -23.29 7.74 11.39
CA ALA A 176 -22.12 8.07 10.59
C ALA A 176 -20.83 7.94 11.42
N GLN A 177 -20.86 8.44 12.66
CA GLN A 177 -19.72 8.41 13.59
C GLN A 177 -19.36 7.02 14.12
N ALA A 178 -20.32 6.11 14.23
CA ALA A 178 -20.07 4.75 14.70
C ALA A 178 -19.43 3.88 13.61
N CYS A 179 -19.83 4.08 12.35
CA CYS A 179 -19.41 3.21 11.23
C CYS A 179 -17.93 3.35 10.86
N TYR A 180 -17.32 4.53 10.97
CA TYR A 180 -15.91 4.73 10.58
C TYR A 180 -14.89 4.47 11.70
N LYS A 181 -15.31 4.27 12.95
CA LYS A 181 -14.40 4.06 14.10
C LYS A 181 -13.81 2.64 14.18
N ILE A 182 -13.93 1.84 13.11
CA ILE A 182 -13.57 0.42 13.13
C ILE A 182 -12.10 0.23 12.71
N ARG A 183 -11.24 0.02 13.73
CA ARG A 183 -9.90 -0.65 13.74
C ARG A 183 -8.74 -0.03 12.93
N SER A 184 -7.62 0.18 13.63
CA SER A 184 -6.38 0.83 13.13
C SER A 184 -5.67 0.05 12.01
N ALA A 185 -4.85 0.77 11.23
CA ALA A 185 -3.99 0.22 10.18
C ALA A 185 -3.04 -0.88 10.68
N ASP A 186 -2.67 -0.86 11.96
CA ASP A 186 -1.88 -1.91 12.61
C ASP A 186 -2.55 -3.29 12.47
N MET A 187 -3.88 -3.35 12.54
CA MET A 187 -4.64 -4.59 12.38
C MET A 187 -4.37 -5.27 11.02
N PHE A 188 -4.17 -4.47 9.96
CA PHE A 188 -3.96 -4.96 8.59
C PHE A 188 -2.55 -5.49 8.34
N ILE A 189 -1.53 -4.89 8.97
CA ILE A 189 -0.11 -5.27 8.73
C ILE A 189 0.27 -6.55 9.50
N PHE A 190 -0.32 -6.82 10.67
CA PHE A 190 0.10 -7.94 11.53
C PHE A 190 -0.66 -9.26 11.31
N HIS A 191 -1.92 -9.26 10.90
CA HIS A 191 -2.76 -10.47 10.88
C HIS A 191 -2.93 -11.09 9.47
N THR A 192 -1.89 -11.78 8.96
CA THR A 192 -1.96 -12.51 7.67
C THR A 192 -2.00 -14.05 7.79
N SER A 193 -2.58 -14.64 8.85
CA SER A 193 -2.81 -16.10 8.84
C SER A 193 -4.12 -16.64 9.42
N ILE A 194 -4.98 -15.83 10.06
CA ILE A 194 -6.22 -16.34 10.69
C ILE A 194 -7.50 -15.62 10.22
N TYR A 195 -7.41 -14.43 9.62
CA TYR A 195 -8.60 -13.57 9.40
C TYR A 195 -9.11 -13.44 7.97
N ILE A 196 -8.48 -14.10 6.99
CA ILE A 196 -8.98 -14.08 5.60
C ILE A 196 -10.37 -14.76 5.47
N HIS A 197 -10.81 -15.55 6.47
CA HIS A 197 -12.12 -16.20 6.49
C HIS A 197 -13.26 -15.42 7.17
N ASN A 198 -13.02 -14.26 7.81
CA ASN A 198 -14.09 -13.49 8.47
C ASN A 198 -14.21 -12.07 7.88
N ILE A 199 -14.74 -12.03 6.65
CA ILE A 199 -14.96 -10.84 5.81
C ILE A 199 -16.11 -9.94 6.32
N HIS A 200 -16.64 -10.16 7.53
CA HIS A 200 -17.78 -9.40 8.07
C HIS A 200 -17.43 -8.08 8.79
N PHE A 201 -16.16 -7.67 8.86
CA PHE A 201 -15.71 -6.48 9.64
C PHE A 201 -14.92 -5.42 8.85
N HIS A 202 -15.04 -5.39 7.52
CA HIS A 202 -14.32 -4.39 6.71
C HIS A 202 -15.14 -3.11 6.55
N PHE A 203 -14.61 -2.00 7.07
CA PHE A 203 -15.13 -0.67 6.82
C PHE A 203 -14.89 -0.32 5.34
N HIS A 204 -15.98 -0.18 4.59
CA HIS A 204 -15.98 0.21 3.18
C HIS A 204 -16.12 1.73 3.07
N VAL A 205 -15.00 2.41 2.82
CA VAL A 205 -14.92 3.87 2.82
C VAL A 205 -15.86 4.47 1.77
N GLU A 206 -15.91 3.89 0.58
CA GLU A 206 -16.78 4.29 -0.52
C GLU A 206 -18.26 4.13 -0.16
N ARG A 207 -18.63 3.07 0.57
CA ARG A 207 -20.02 2.84 1.01
C ARG A 207 -20.43 3.82 2.10
N TRP A 208 -19.50 4.18 2.99
CA TRP A 208 -19.75 5.23 3.98
C TRP A 208 -20.07 6.56 3.30
N TRP A 209 -19.30 6.94 2.27
CA TRP A 209 -19.59 8.13 1.47
C TRP A 209 -20.94 8.01 0.73
N ALA A 210 -21.22 6.84 0.15
CA ALA A 210 -22.50 6.58 -0.51
C ALA A 210 -23.70 6.75 0.43
N GLN A 211 -23.55 6.41 1.71
CA GLN A 211 -24.61 6.43 2.71
C GLN A 211 -24.75 7.77 3.44
N PHE A 212 -23.65 8.49 3.68
CA PHE A 212 -23.66 9.66 4.57
C PHE A 212 -23.28 10.98 3.87
N GLY A 213 -22.91 10.95 2.60
CA GLY A 213 -22.50 12.13 1.84
C GLY A 213 -23.63 12.92 1.17
N ASP A 214 -24.90 12.67 1.51
CA ASP A 214 -26.04 13.26 0.77
C ASP A 214 -26.13 14.79 0.88
N ASP A 215 -25.64 15.38 1.97
CA ASP A 215 -25.60 16.83 2.16
C ASP A 215 -24.50 17.52 1.33
N VAL A 216 -23.58 16.74 0.74
CA VAL A 216 -22.44 17.24 -0.05
C VAL A 216 -22.32 16.49 -1.38
N PRO A 217 -23.29 16.63 -2.30
CA PRO A 217 -23.42 15.72 -3.45
C PRO A 217 -22.24 15.73 -4.42
N GLU A 218 -21.62 16.90 -4.67
CA GLU A 218 -20.44 17.00 -5.53
C GLU A 218 -19.21 16.33 -4.89
N LEU A 219 -18.95 16.62 -3.61
CA LEU A 219 -17.88 15.99 -2.85
C LEU A 219 -18.10 14.48 -2.69
N LYS A 220 -19.33 14.04 -2.42
CA LYS A 220 -19.71 12.61 -2.40
C LYS A 220 -19.35 11.93 -3.71
N THR A 221 -19.71 12.55 -4.84
CA THR A 221 -19.41 12.02 -6.17
C THR A 221 -17.90 11.90 -6.39
N PHE A 222 -17.12 12.92 -6.02
CA PHE A 222 -15.66 12.88 -6.08
C PHE A 222 -15.08 11.79 -5.16
N ALA A 223 -15.53 11.73 -3.91
CA ALA A 223 -15.01 10.80 -2.92
C ALA A 223 -15.27 9.34 -3.29
N VAL A 224 -16.51 9.01 -3.69
CA VAL A 224 -16.87 7.68 -4.17
C VAL A 224 -16.04 7.30 -5.40
N LYS A 225 -15.82 8.22 -6.36
CA LYS A 225 -14.95 7.95 -7.51
C LYS A 225 -13.53 7.61 -7.08
N VAL A 226 -12.90 8.44 -6.25
CA VAL A 226 -11.52 8.21 -5.77
C VAL A 226 -11.40 6.88 -5.01
N LEU A 227 -12.33 6.63 -4.08
CA LEU A 227 -12.28 5.47 -3.18
C LEU A 227 -12.71 4.15 -3.85
N SER A 228 -13.39 4.22 -4.99
CA SER A 228 -13.77 3.05 -5.78
C SER A 228 -12.69 2.64 -6.80
N LEU A 229 -11.61 3.42 -6.95
CA LEU A 229 -10.51 3.04 -7.83
C LEU A 229 -9.77 1.80 -7.26
N THR A 230 -9.40 0.88 -8.14
CA THR A 230 -8.58 -0.27 -7.78
C THR A 230 -7.10 0.10 -7.79
N CYS A 231 -6.34 -0.40 -6.81
CA CYS A 231 -4.92 -0.07 -6.65
C CYS A 231 -3.99 -0.90 -7.55
N SER A 232 -4.51 -1.96 -8.19
CA SER A 232 -3.70 -2.95 -8.89
C SER A 232 -4.09 -3.06 -10.37
N ALA A 233 -3.14 -2.77 -11.25
CA ALA A 233 -3.18 -3.22 -12.65
C ALA A 233 -2.97 -4.74 -12.76
N ALA A 234 -2.41 -5.40 -11.74
CA ALA A 234 -2.19 -6.85 -11.72
C ALA A 234 -3.49 -7.65 -11.53
N ALA A 235 -4.59 -7.02 -11.10
CA ALA A 235 -5.93 -7.61 -11.23
C ALA A 235 -6.31 -7.77 -12.71
N CYS A 236 -5.93 -6.81 -13.57
CA CYS A 236 -6.07 -6.93 -15.02
C CYS A 236 -5.07 -7.94 -15.61
N GLU A 237 -3.82 -8.01 -15.11
CA GLU A 237 -2.83 -9.01 -15.58
C GLU A 237 -3.20 -10.44 -15.19
N ARG A 238 -3.78 -10.68 -14.01
CA ARG A 238 -4.29 -12.00 -13.61
C ARG A 238 -5.48 -12.43 -14.47
N ASN A 239 -6.39 -11.51 -14.77
CA ASN A 239 -7.46 -11.76 -15.74
C ASN A 239 -6.90 -12.04 -17.14
N TRP A 240 -5.85 -11.32 -17.58
CA TRP A 240 -5.20 -11.56 -18.87
C TRP A 240 -4.43 -12.89 -18.92
N SER A 241 -3.77 -13.30 -17.84
CA SER A 241 -3.09 -14.62 -17.77
C SER A 241 -4.09 -15.78 -17.86
N THR A 242 -5.28 -15.60 -17.30
CA THR A 242 -6.39 -16.55 -17.42
C THR A 242 -6.97 -16.54 -18.84
N PHE A 243 -7.11 -15.36 -19.46
CA PHE A 243 -7.58 -15.21 -20.84
C PHE A 243 -6.59 -15.78 -21.88
N ASN A 244 -5.28 -15.61 -21.67
CA ASN A 244 -4.23 -16.21 -22.49
C ASN A 244 -4.25 -17.74 -22.44
N GLN A 245 -4.65 -18.35 -21.31
CA GLN A 245 -4.82 -19.80 -21.23
C GLN A 245 -6.02 -20.29 -22.06
N PHE A 246 -7.04 -19.47 -22.27
CA PHE A 246 -8.15 -19.77 -23.19
C PHE A 246 -7.75 -19.61 -24.66
N ILE A 247 -7.03 -18.52 -25.00
CA ILE A 247 -6.53 -18.31 -26.38
C ILE A 247 -5.51 -19.38 -26.78
N GLN A 248 -4.60 -19.77 -25.89
CA GLN A 248 -3.67 -20.88 -26.15
C GLN A 248 -4.38 -22.23 -26.30
N LYS A 249 -5.52 -22.43 -25.65
CA LYS A 249 -6.31 -23.65 -25.79
C LYS A 249 -7.01 -23.71 -27.15
N GLU A 250 -7.60 -22.60 -27.61
CA GLU A 250 -8.21 -22.54 -28.95
C GLU A 250 -7.16 -22.72 -30.05
N GLU A 251 -5.97 -22.12 -29.95
CA GLU A 251 -4.88 -22.35 -30.91
C GLU A 251 -4.39 -23.81 -30.95
N ILE A 252 -4.47 -24.55 -29.84
CA ILE A 252 -4.09 -25.98 -29.77
C ILE A 252 -5.17 -26.88 -30.39
N ASP A 253 -6.45 -26.58 -30.19
CA ASP A 253 -7.56 -27.36 -30.77
C ASP A 253 -7.60 -27.20 -32.31
N TRP A 254 -7.32 -26.01 -32.86
CA TRP A 254 -7.21 -25.78 -34.31
C TRP A 254 -6.04 -26.52 -34.99
N LEU A 255 -5.00 -26.90 -34.24
CA LEU A 255 -3.83 -27.62 -34.74
C LEU A 255 -4.00 -29.15 -34.70
N GLN A 256 -5.04 -29.66 -34.03
CA GLN A 256 -5.34 -31.10 -33.95
C GLN A 256 -6.42 -31.56 -34.94
N ASP A 257 -7.14 -30.62 -35.58
CA ASP A 257 -8.21 -30.88 -36.55
C ASP A 257 -7.77 -30.72 -38.03
N LYS A 258 -6.48 -30.93 -38.36
CA LYS A 258 -5.96 -30.96 -39.73
C LYS A 258 -5.24 -32.25 -40.09
#